data_AF-A0A0G1M1W1-F1
#
_entry.id   AF-A0A0G1M1W1-F1
#
_cell.length_a   1.000
_cell.length_b   1.000
_cell.length_c   1.000
_cell.angle_alpha   90.00
_cell.angle_beta   90.00
_cell.angle_gamma   90.00
#
_symmetry.space_group_name_H-M   'P 1'
#
loop_
_entity.id
_entity.type
_entity.pdbx_description
1 polymer ?
#
loop_
_entity_poly.entity_id
_entity_poly.type
_entity_poly.pdbx_seq_one_letter_code
_entity_poly.pdbx_strand_id
1 'polypeptide(L)'
;MNKKTLILVLTITAFIAGYFYFALSKPLFNFSPKQSSQQETKGLVNEALAAKFDYLSKHGNSSCSGTFRDSIASMPDNARLQGSCCSPMSMHRYGEQVEGLKKYQNIPEIPPDPYDIEAKLAKKLMADYDSIQLSAEEQKAYDYAMQGDGMFMVA
;
A
#
# COMPACT_ATOMS: atom_id res chain seq x y z
N MET A 1 29.92 -9.17 70.93
CA MET A 1 29.12 -8.98 69.71
C MET A 1 27.92 -9.93 69.76
N ASN A 2 26.68 -9.43 69.68
CA ASN A 2 25.47 -10.23 69.91
C ASN A 2 25.16 -11.08 68.66
N LYS A 3 24.77 -12.36 68.82
CA LYS A 3 24.48 -13.28 67.69
C LYS A 3 23.48 -12.67 66.69
N LYS A 4 22.53 -11.87 67.18
CA LYS A 4 21.57 -11.15 66.33
C LYS A 4 22.23 -10.08 65.45
N THR A 5 23.26 -9.40 65.96
CA THR A 5 24.01 -8.37 65.21
C THR A 5 24.89 -9.02 64.13
N LEU A 6 25.45 -10.20 64.39
CA LEU A 6 26.25 -10.94 63.40
C LEU A 6 25.40 -11.42 62.21
N ILE A 7 24.19 -11.93 62.48
CA ILE A 7 23.28 -12.42 61.42
C ILE A 7 22.81 -11.25 60.53
N LEU A 8 22.51 -10.09 61.13
CA LEU A 8 22.04 -8.92 60.39
C LEU A 8 23.12 -8.32 59.47
N VAL A 9 24.40 -8.36 59.88
CA VAL A 9 25.51 -7.88 59.05
C VAL A 9 25.76 -8.82 57.86
N LEU A 10 25.65 -10.15 58.06
CA LEU A 10 25.85 -11.14 57.00
C LEU A 10 24.75 -11.11 55.93
N THR A 11 23.49 -10.86 56.32
CA THR A 11 22.41 -10.73 55.33
C THR A 11 22.56 -9.47 54.49
N ILE A 12 22.87 -8.32 55.11
CA ILE A 12 23.04 -7.05 54.38
C ILE A 12 24.20 -7.14 53.39
N THR A 13 25.33 -7.76 53.77
CA THR A 13 26.47 -7.94 52.85
C THR A 13 26.15 -8.86 51.68
N ALA A 14 25.39 -9.94 51.88
CA ALA A 14 24.95 -10.81 50.79
C ALA A 14 24.03 -10.09 49.79
N PHE A 15 23.10 -9.25 50.27
CA PHE A 15 22.22 -8.48 49.41
C PHE A 15 22.96 -7.40 48.61
N ILE A 16 23.93 -6.71 49.22
CA ILE A 16 24.75 -5.71 48.51
C ILE A 16 25.62 -6.37 47.44
N ALA A 17 26.25 -7.51 47.75
CA ALA A 17 27.06 -8.26 46.80
C ALA A 17 26.20 -8.80 45.62
N GLY A 18 25.01 -9.34 45.92
CA GLY A 18 24.07 -9.80 44.89
C GLY A 18 23.54 -8.67 44.01
N TYR A 19 23.23 -7.52 44.59
CA TYR A 19 22.80 -6.33 43.85
C TYR A 19 23.90 -5.80 42.92
N PHE A 20 25.15 -5.73 43.40
CA PHE A 20 26.29 -5.31 42.56
C PHE A 20 26.59 -6.31 41.44
N TYR A 21 26.51 -7.62 41.70
CA TYR A 21 26.70 -8.63 40.65
C TYR A 21 25.64 -8.53 39.55
N PHE A 22 24.37 -8.29 39.92
CA PHE A 22 23.26 -8.11 38.98
C PHE A 22 23.30 -6.76 38.25
N ALA A 23 23.75 -5.69 38.91
CA ALA A 23 23.83 -4.35 38.31
C ALA A 23 25.03 -4.19 37.35
N LEU A 24 26.13 -4.93 37.56
CA LEU A 24 27.33 -4.87 36.74
C LEU A 24 27.33 -5.86 35.56
N SER A 25 26.44 -6.85 35.55
CA SER A 25 26.23 -7.78 34.43
C SER A 25 25.35 -7.20 33.32
N LYS A 26 25.61 -5.97 32.87
CA LYS A 26 25.05 -5.47 31.60
C LYS A 26 25.99 -5.86 30.46
N PRO A 27 25.57 -6.64 29.46
CA PRO A 27 26.42 -6.97 28.33
C PRO A 27 26.74 -5.69 27.55
N LEU A 28 28.03 -5.40 27.43
CA LEU A 28 28.61 -4.22 26.75
C LEU A 28 28.49 -4.27 25.21
N PHE A 29 27.75 -5.24 24.67
CA PHE A 29 27.50 -5.37 23.23
C PHE A 29 26.06 -5.81 22.98
N ASN A 30 25.16 -4.85 22.85
CA ASN A 30 23.90 -5.03 22.12
C ASN A 30 24.00 -4.22 20.81
N PHE A 31 24.86 -4.68 19.91
CA PHE A 31 24.77 -4.32 18.49
C PHE A 31 23.87 -5.37 17.84
N SER A 32 22.60 -5.04 17.64
CA SER A 32 21.72 -5.79 16.74
C SER A 32 21.11 -4.82 15.73
N PRO A 33 21.75 -4.57 14.58
CA PRO A 33 21.15 -3.82 13.50
C PRO A 33 20.21 -4.76 12.75
N LYS A 34 19.03 -5.05 13.30
CA LYS A 34 17.95 -5.73 12.58
C LYS A 34 17.04 -4.73 11.84
N GLN A 35 17.64 -3.70 11.24
CA GLN A 35 16.93 -2.63 10.54
C GLN A 35 17.29 -2.51 9.04
N SER A 36 18.30 -3.26 8.56
CA SER A 36 18.74 -3.19 7.15
C SER A 36 17.72 -3.80 6.17
N SER A 37 17.17 -4.97 6.47
CA SER A 37 16.36 -5.72 5.49
C SER A 37 14.99 -5.09 5.17
N GLN A 38 14.31 -4.53 6.17
CA GLN A 38 13.02 -3.87 5.93
C GLN A 38 13.17 -2.47 5.33
N GLN A 39 14.26 -1.77 5.65
CA GLN A 39 14.53 -0.45 5.11
C GLN A 39 15.01 -0.51 3.66
N GLU A 40 15.80 -1.53 3.31
CA GLU A 40 16.22 -1.82 1.94
C GLU A 40 15.04 -2.26 1.06
N THR A 41 14.18 -3.16 1.54
CA THR A 41 12.99 -3.58 0.78
C THR A 41 11.99 -2.43 0.60
N LYS A 42 11.77 -1.60 1.64
CA LYS A 42 10.90 -0.44 1.54
C LYS A 42 11.45 0.62 0.59
N GLY A 43 12.76 0.83 0.59
CA GLY A 43 13.45 1.63 -0.43
C GLY A 43 13.12 1.09 -1.81
N LEU A 44 13.50 -0.16 -2.09
CA LEU A 44 13.34 -0.78 -3.41
C LEU A 44 11.90 -0.73 -3.94
N VAL A 45 10.90 -0.91 -3.07
CA VAL A 45 9.48 -0.79 -3.44
C VAL A 45 9.12 0.66 -3.81
N ASN A 46 9.62 1.65 -3.07
CA ASN A 46 9.41 3.06 -3.39
C ASN A 46 10.11 3.46 -4.69
N GLU A 47 11.33 2.98 -4.94
CA GLU A 47 12.03 3.24 -6.20
C GLU A 47 11.31 2.58 -7.39
N ALA A 48 10.83 1.36 -7.24
CA ALA A 48 10.05 0.68 -8.28
C ALA A 48 8.73 1.41 -8.57
N LEU A 49 8.04 1.88 -7.53
CA LEU A 49 6.81 2.66 -7.68
C LEU A 49 7.07 4.01 -8.35
N ALA A 50 8.14 4.71 -7.97
CA ALA A 50 8.55 5.97 -8.58
C ALA A 50 8.93 5.80 -10.05
N ALA A 51 9.66 4.72 -10.39
CA ALA A 51 10.00 4.40 -11.78
C ALA A 51 8.75 4.10 -12.61
N LYS A 52 7.77 3.37 -12.05
CA LYS A 52 6.50 3.11 -12.73
C LYS A 52 5.68 4.38 -12.94
N PHE A 53 5.63 5.26 -11.93
CA PHE A 53 5.03 6.59 -12.07
C PHE A 53 5.68 7.41 -13.20
N ASP A 54 7.02 7.47 -13.24
CA ASP A 54 7.74 8.23 -14.26
C ASP A 54 7.39 7.73 -15.67
N TYR A 55 7.34 6.40 -15.85
CA TYR A 55 6.94 5.80 -17.11
C TYR A 55 5.49 6.14 -17.49
N LEU A 56 4.52 5.86 -16.60
CA LEU A 56 3.10 6.05 -16.89
C LEU A 56 2.72 7.52 -17.12
N SER A 57 3.39 8.44 -16.41
CA SER A 57 3.14 9.88 -16.54
C SER A 57 3.63 10.48 -17.85
N LYS A 58 4.64 9.86 -18.49
CA LYS A 58 5.23 10.33 -19.75
C LYS A 58 4.78 9.56 -20.98
N HIS A 59 4.41 8.29 -20.81
CA HIS A 59 4.11 7.36 -21.90
C HIS A 59 2.65 6.89 -21.93
N GLY A 60 1.78 7.53 -21.14
CA GLY A 60 0.36 7.23 -21.12
C GLY A 60 -0.32 7.40 -22.49
N ASN A 61 -1.31 6.56 -22.74
CA ASN A 61 -2.14 6.57 -23.96
C ASN A 61 -3.63 6.79 -23.66
N SER A 62 -4.01 6.84 -22.38
CA SER A 62 -5.37 7.17 -21.94
C SER A 62 -5.69 8.64 -22.23
N SER A 63 -6.93 8.93 -22.66
CA SER A 63 -7.37 10.31 -22.87
C SER A 63 -8.87 10.48 -22.60
N CYS A 64 -9.24 11.63 -22.05
CA CYS A 64 -10.60 12.02 -21.70
C CYS A 64 -11.42 12.39 -22.95
N SER A 65 -11.62 11.42 -23.85
CA SER A 65 -12.35 11.62 -25.09
C SER A 65 -13.25 10.44 -25.40
N GLY A 66 -14.41 10.73 -26.00
CA GLY A 66 -15.31 9.69 -26.53
C GLY A 66 -14.60 8.80 -27.55
N THR A 67 -13.74 9.39 -28.40
CA THR A 67 -12.94 8.65 -29.37
C THR A 67 -12.02 7.61 -28.72
N PHE A 68 -11.38 7.94 -27.60
CA PHE A 68 -10.55 6.98 -26.87
C PHE A 68 -11.40 5.86 -26.30
N ARG A 69 -12.50 6.19 -25.61
CA ARG A 69 -13.45 5.21 -25.09
C ARG A 69 -13.92 4.24 -26.18
N ASP A 70 -14.32 4.77 -27.33
CA ASP A 70 -14.83 3.97 -28.45
C ASP A 70 -13.73 3.09 -29.08
N SER A 71 -12.47 3.53 -29.01
CA SER A 71 -11.33 2.75 -29.54
C SER A 71 -11.03 1.49 -28.72
N ILE A 72 -11.40 1.45 -27.43
CA ILE A 72 -11.08 0.34 -26.50
C ILE A 72 -11.59 -1.01 -27.03
N ALA A 73 -12.81 -1.02 -27.61
CA ALA A 73 -13.41 -2.22 -28.18
C ALA A 73 -12.54 -2.87 -29.28
N SER A 74 -11.77 -2.05 -30.01
CA SER A 74 -10.90 -2.49 -31.10
C SER A 74 -9.45 -2.82 -30.70
N MET A 75 -9.04 -2.49 -29.48
CA MET A 75 -7.68 -2.74 -29.02
C MET A 75 -7.37 -4.25 -28.95
N PRO A 76 -6.13 -4.70 -29.25
CA PRO A 76 -5.73 -6.07 -28.94
C PRO A 76 -5.91 -6.39 -27.46
N ASP A 77 -6.32 -7.60 -27.11
CA ASP A 77 -6.61 -7.97 -25.71
C ASP A 77 -5.42 -7.79 -24.76
N ASN A 78 -4.20 -7.96 -25.26
CA ASN A 78 -2.94 -7.76 -24.53
C ASN A 78 -2.41 -6.31 -24.58
N ALA A 79 -3.09 -5.41 -25.28
CA ALA A 79 -2.78 -3.98 -25.23
C ALA A 79 -3.11 -3.43 -23.83
N ARG A 80 -2.55 -2.27 -23.51
CA ARG A 80 -2.68 -1.65 -22.19
C ARG A 80 -3.20 -0.22 -22.29
N LEU A 81 -4.16 0.11 -21.44
CA LEU A 81 -4.60 1.47 -21.18
C LEU A 81 -3.70 2.01 -20.06
N GLN A 82 -2.90 3.03 -20.37
CA GLN A 82 -1.83 3.49 -19.51
C GLN A 82 -1.90 5.00 -19.27
N GLY A 83 -1.57 5.38 -18.04
CA GLY A 83 -1.57 6.77 -17.60
C GLY A 83 -2.97 7.29 -17.29
N SER A 84 -3.03 8.58 -16.93
CA SER A 84 -4.26 9.24 -16.49
C SER A 84 -5.07 9.75 -17.69
N CYS A 85 -6.39 9.54 -17.64
CA CYS A 85 -7.31 9.88 -18.71
C CYS A 85 -7.58 11.40 -18.81
N CYS A 86 -7.91 12.07 -17.70
CA CYS A 86 -8.43 13.45 -17.71
C CYS A 86 -7.57 14.50 -16.99
N SER A 87 -6.45 14.12 -16.39
CA SER A 87 -5.57 15.05 -15.65
C SER A 87 -4.13 14.55 -15.62
N PRO A 88 -3.12 15.41 -15.42
CA PRO A 88 -1.76 14.94 -15.18
C PRO A 88 -1.69 14.00 -13.97
N MET A 89 -0.84 12.97 -14.04
CA MET A 89 -0.61 12.09 -12.90
C MET A 89 0.06 12.83 -11.73
N SER A 90 -0.26 12.44 -10.51
CA SER A 90 0.35 12.94 -9.28
C SER A 90 0.97 11.79 -8.50
N MET A 91 2.26 11.89 -8.16
CA MET A 91 2.96 10.81 -7.45
C MET A 91 2.31 10.51 -6.10
N HIS A 92 1.83 11.55 -5.41
CA HIS A 92 1.12 11.39 -4.14
C HIS A 92 -0.16 10.55 -4.32
N ARG A 93 -1.01 10.93 -5.28
CA ARG A 93 -2.27 10.21 -5.57
C ARG A 93 -1.99 8.78 -6.04
N TYR A 94 -1.01 8.61 -6.92
CA TYR A 94 -0.63 7.31 -7.45
C TYR A 94 -0.24 6.35 -6.32
N GLY A 95 0.61 6.79 -5.39
CA GLY A 95 1.02 5.98 -4.25
C GLY A 95 -0.16 5.61 -3.34
N GLU A 96 -1.04 6.56 -3.02
CA GLU A 96 -2.23 6.29 -2.20
C GLU A 96 -3.18 5.29 -2.86
N GLN A 97 -3.39 5.40 -4.17
CA GLN A 97 -4.31 4.52 -4.89
C GLN A 97 -3.74 3.10 -5.02
N VAL A 98 -2.46 2.96 -5.39
CA VAL A 98 -1.81 1.63 -5.47
C VAL A 98 -1.79 0.95 -4.10
N GLU A 99 -1.51 1.69 -3.01
CA GLU A 99 -1.59 1.15 -1.66
C GLU A 99 -3.03 0.77 -1.29
N GLY A 100 -3.97 1.67 -1.56
CA GLY A 100 -5.39 1.50 -1.25
C GLY A 100 -6.04 0.31 -1.95
N LEU A 101 -5.56 -0.07 -3.14
CA LEU A 101 -6.08 -1.21 -3.91
C LEU A 101 -5.65 -2.57 -3.35
N LYS A 102 -4.60 -2.64 -2.52
CA LYS A 102 -4.14 -3.90 -1.90
C LYS A 102 -5.24 -4.61 -1.10
N LYS A 103 -6.14 -3.86 -0.45
CA LYS A 103 -7.28 -4.46 0.29
C LYS A 103 -8.26 -5.20 -0.63
N TYR A 104 -8.24 -4.91 -1.92
CA TYR A 104 -9.12 -5.47 -2.94
C TYR A 104 -8.43 -6.46 -3.87
N GLN A 105 -7.17 -6.84 -3.59
CA GLN A 105 -6.36 -7.71 -4.45
C GLN A 105 -6.99 -9.09 -4.76
N ASN A 106 -7.97 -9.52 -3.97
CA ASN A 106 -8.68 -10.79 -4.14
C ASN A 106 -9.89 -10.68 -5.10
N ILE A 107 -10.17 -9.50 -5.64
CA ILE A 107 -11.23 -9.25 -6.62
C ILE A 107 -10.57 -9.18 -8.01
N PRO A 108 -10.73 -10.19 -8.88
CA PRO A 108 -10.02 -10.27 -10.16
C PRO A 108 -10.28 -9.09 -11.10
N GLU A 109 -11.46 -8.49 -11.00
CA GLU A 109 -11.90 -7.33 -11.79
C GLU A 109 -11.21 -6.03 -11.38
N ILE A 110 -10.63 -5.96 -10.18
CA ILE A 110 -9.95 -4.76 -9.68
C ILE A 110 -8.46 -4.86 -10.02
N PRO A 111 -7.94 -4.04 -10.95
CA PRO A 111 -6.53 -4.09 -11.31
C PRO A 111 -5.67 -3.63 -10.12
N PRO A 112 -4.46 -4.21 -9.93
CA PRO A 112 -3.55 -3.80 -8.86
C PRO A 112 -2.94 -2.41 -9.09
N ASP A 113 -2.94 -1.93 -10.33
CA ASP A 113 -2.50 -0.59 -10.71
C ASP A 113 -3.63 0.15 -11.46
N PRO A 114 -4.10 1.29 -10.93
CA PRO A 114 -5.20 2.03 -11.50
C PRO A 114 -4.87 2.69 -12.85
N TYR A 115 -3.59 2.94 -13.13
CA TYR A 115 -3.15 3.64 -14.33
C TYR A 115 -2.54 2.69 -15.36
N ASP A 116 -2.73 1.38 -15.22
CA ASP A 116 -2.12 0.37 -16.08
C ASP A 116 -3.01 -0.88 -16.20
N ILE A 117 -3.96 -0.83 -17.13
CA ILE A 117 -5.06 -1.81 -17.26
C ILE A 117 -4.96 -2.55 -18.59
N GLU A 118 -5.17 -3.87 -18.59
CA GLU A 118 -5.25 -4.64 -19.85
C GLU A 118 -6.54 -4.33 -20.61
N ALA A 119 -6.44 -4.17 -21.92
CA ALA A 119 -7.59 -3.88 -22.77
C ALA A 119 -8.67 -4.97 -22.67
N LYS A 120 -8.28 -6.25 -22.51
CA LYS A 120 -9.24 -7.32 -22.24
C LYS A 120 -10.10 -7.07 -21.00
N LEU A 121 -9.48 -6.61 -19.91
CA LEU A 121 -10.20 -6.30 -18.68
C LEU A 121 -11.09 -5.06 -18.89
N ALA A 122 -10.56 -4.00 -19.52
CA ALA A 122 -11.34 -2.80 -19.81
C ALA A 122 -12.59 -3.10 -20.64
N LYS A 123 -12.47 -3.91 -21.71
CA LYS A 123 -13.62 -4.35 -22.54
C LYS A 123 -14.68 -5.08 -21.72
N LYS A 124 -14.24 -6.00 -20.84
CA LYS A 124 -15.16 -6.73 -19.95
C LYS A 124 -15.92 -5.74 -19.05
N LEU A 125 -15.20 -4.85 -18.37
CA LEU A 125 -15.80 -3.89 -17.44
C LEU A 125 -16.75 -2.90 -18.13
N MET A 126 -16.45 -2.49 -19.36
CA MET A 126 -17.36 -1.65 -20.16
C MET A 126 -18.66 -2.41 -20.51
N ALA A 127 -18.55 -3.67 -20.93
CA ALA A 127 -19.72 -4.49 -21.21
C ALA A 127 -20.57 -4.76 -19.94
N ASP A 128 -19.91 -4.97 -18.81
CA ASP A 128 -20.56 -5.12 -17.50
C ASP A 128 -21.28 -3.82 -17.10
N TYR A 129 -20.66 -2.64 -17.30
CA TYR A 129 -21.27 -1.34 -17.02
C TYR A 129 -22.57 -1.11 -17.81
N ASP A 130 -22.62 -1.53 -19.07
CA ASP A 130 -23.79 -1.36 -19.92
C ASP A 130 -24.91 -2.38 -19.64
N SER A 131 -24.57 -3.54 -19.07
CA SER A 131 -25.50 -4.68 -18.92
C SER A 131 -26.00 -4.91 -17.50
N ILE A 132 -25.23 -4.53 -16.48
CA ILE A 132 -25.62 -4.70 -15.08
C ILE A 132 -26.73 -3.72 -14.74
N GLN A 133 -27.84 -4.26 -14.23
CA GLN A 133 -28.92 -3.48 -13.66
C GLN A 133 -28.72 -3.45 -12.14
N LEU A 134 -28.40 -2.28 -11.60
CA LEU A 134 -28.29 -2.09 -10.16
C LEU A 134 -29.67 -2.18 -9.50
N SER A 135 -29.74 -2.78 -8.31
CA SER A 135 -30.91 -2.66 -7.46
C SER A 135 -31.14 -1.21 -7.04
N ALA A 136 -32.31 -0.91 -6.48
CA ALA A 136 -32.59 0.45 -5.99
C ALA A 136 -31.59 0.88 -4.90
N GLU A 137 -31.18 -0.05 -4.04
CA GLU A 137 -30.20 0.19 -2.98
C GLU A 137 -28.79 0.39 -3.54
N GLU A 138 -28.39 -0.42 -4.54
CA GLU A 138 -27.09 -0.32 -5.20
C GLU A 138 -26.99 0.99 -6.01
N GLN A 139 -28.05 1.37 -6.72
CA GLN A 139 -28.12 2.63 -7.45
C GLN A 139 -27.99 3.82 -6.50
N LYS A 140 -28.66 3.78 -5.34
CA LYS A 140 -28.53 4.82 -4.32
C LYS A 140 -27.10 4.93 -3.79
N ALA A 141 -26.43 3.81 -3.56
CA ALA A 141 -25.03 3.79 -3.14
C ALA A 141 -24.10 4.33 -4.23
N TYR A 142 -24.32 3.93 -5.48
CA TYR A 142 -23.60 4.44 -6.65
C TYR A 142 -23.77 5.96 -6.80
N ASP A 143 -25.01 6.47 -6.78
CA ASP A 143 -25.31 7.89 -6.92
C ASP A 143 -24.69 8.72 -5.80
N TYR A 144 -24.74 8.22 -4.57
CA TYR A 144 -24.06 8.85 -3.43
C TYR A 144 -22.55 8.94 -3.66
N ALA A 145 -21.96 7.87 -4.20
CA ALA A 145 -20.53 7.82 -4.44
C ALA A 145 -20.10 8.71 -5.63
N MET A 146 -20.97 8.88 -6.63
CA MET A 146 -20.76 9.77 -7.78
C MET A 146 -20.89 11.26 -7.46
N GLN A 147 -21.56 11.62 -6.36
CA GLN A 147 -21.62 13.01 -5.87
C GLN A 147 -20.30 13.47 -5.22
N GLY A 148 -19.38 12.55 -4.90
CA GLY A 148 -18.06 12.87 -4.38
C GLY A 148 -17.02 13.00 -5.50
N ASP A 149 -16.16 14.03 -5.43
CA ASP A 149 -15.07 14.30 -6.40
C ASP A 149 -13.95 13.22 -6.45
N GLY A 150 -14.16 12.05 -5.85
CA GLY A 150 -13.11 11.09 -5.50
C GLY A 150 -13.30 9.65 -5.98
N MET A 151 -14.31 9.35 -6.80
CA MET A 151 -14.47 7.98 -7.31
C MET A 151 -13.53 7.70 -8.49
N PHE A 152 -12.87 6.54 -8.41
CA PHE A 152 -12.03 5.97 -9.43
C PHE A 152 -12.88 5.50 -10.63
N MET A 153 -13.20 6.41 -11.56
CA MET A 153 -13.73 6.03 -12.87
C MET A 153 -12.58 5.72 -13.82
N VAL A 154 -12.47 4.45 -14.21
CA VAL A 154 -11.85 4.05 -15.47
C VAL A 154 -12.87 4.41 -16.55
N ALA A 155 -12.69 5.58 -17.16
CA ALA A 155 -13.45 6.04 -18.33
C ALA A 155 -12.57 5.98 -19.57
#